data_AF-A0AAP0K486-F1
#
_entry.id   AF-A0AAP0K486-F1
#
_cell.length_a   1.000
_cell.length_b   1.000
_cell.length_c   1.000
_cell.angle_alpha   90.00
_cell.angle_beta   90.00
_cell.angle_gamma   90.00
#
_symmetry.space_group_name_H-M   'P 1'
#
loop_
_entity.id
_entity.type
_entity.pdbx_description
1 polymer ?
#
loop_
_entity_poly.entity_id
_entity_poly.type
_entity_poly.pdbx_seq_one_letter_code
_entity_poly.pdbx_strand_id
1 'polypeptide(L)'
;MSVVNTALSVMAYEYPTDKISVYVSDDGGSKLTLFAFMEAANFARYWLPFCREKRLVETSPEAYFRRSHGCSSKDEQMKTIYEAMKGRVENIIEKGEVNEYHTTNQLHRHDTLNKWKSSFTRQDHPTIIEVLLDSDEDEDLTGHKMPNLVYVSREKSRTSHHHFKAGALNVLTRVSATMTNAPVILTLDCDMYSNDPITPLRALCFLWEPLKGLELAYVQFPQHFCGINENDIYANEIKRLFRQNPIGMDGLKGLVMSEPVASFVEEHSSEALRCSWLWKEENWIQNMLSVRMLSLKQFFLRLILWLAATMKMEQIGVQRLDLDMDL
;
A
#
# COMPACT_ATOMS: atom_id res chain seq x y z
N MET A 1 -8.67 9.55 4.36
CA MET A 1 -9.25 8.23 4.04
C MET A 1 -8.53 7.44 2.96
N SER A 2 -7.90 8.05 1.94
CA SER A 2 -7.28 7.31 0.80
C SER A 2 -6.40 6.13 1.23
N VAL A 3 -5.36 6.39 2.02
CA VAL A 3 -4.40 5.38 2.50
C VAL A 3 -5.05 4.19 3.24
N VAL A 4 -6.10 4.44 4.03
CA VAL A 4 -6.81 3.40 4.78
C VAL A 4 -7.51 2.45 3.81
N ASN A 5 -8.13 3.00 2.76
CA ASN A 5 -8.79 2.18 1.73
C ASN A 5 -7.78 1.35 0.94
N THR A 6 -6.60 1.90 0.64
CA THR A 6 -5.50 1.15 0.01
C THR A 6 -5.08 -0.04 0.87
N ALA A 7 -4.84 0.17 2.16
CA ALA A 7 -4.42 -0.91 3.05
C ALA A 7 -5.50 -1.98 3.16
N LEU A 8 -6.77 -1.59 3.32
CA LEU A 8 -7.90 -2.53 3.36
C LEU A 8 -8.05 -3.32 2.05
N SER A 9 -7.80 -2.70 0.89
CA SER A 9 -7.81 -3.36 -0.41
C SER A 9 -6.73 -4.44 -0.52
N VAL A 10 -5.51 -4.13 -0.06
CA VAL A 10 -4.38 -5.07 -0.08
C VAL A 10 -4.53 -6.20 0.94
N MET A 11 -5.07 -5.91 2.12
CA MET A 11 -5.40 -6.95 3.11
C MET A 11 -6.47 -7.93 2.62
N ALA A 12 -7.29 -7.51 1.65
CA ALA A 12 -8.36 -8.32 1.06
C ALA A 12 -7.93 -9.10 -0.19
N TYR A 13 -6.62 -9.23 -0.45
CA TYR A 13 -6.11 -10.08 -1.52
C TYR A 13 -6.56 -11.53 -1.35
N GLU A 14 -6.78 -12.21 -2.49
CA GLU A 14 -7.08 -13.64 -2.54
C GLU A 14 -5.77 -14.43 -2.43
N TYR A 15 -5.22 -14.44 -1.22
CA TYR A 15 -4.02 -15.17 -0.84
C TYR A 15 -4.15 -15.59 0.63
N PRO A 16 -3.45 -16.65 1.09
CA PRO A 16 -3.50 -17.04 2.49
C PRO A 16 -3.19 -15.87 3.42
N THR A 17 -4.09 -15.59 4.36
CA THR A 17 -4.04 -14.39 5.19
C THR A 17 -2.84 -14.37 6.12
N ASP A 18 -2.42 -15.54 6.61
CA ASP A 18 -1.21 -15.76 7.40
C ASP A 18 0.11 -15.52 6.63
N LYS A 19 0.01 -15.42 5.29
CA LYS A 19 1.15 -15.16 4.40
C LYS A 19 1.22 -13.72 3.92
N ILE A 20 0.18 -12.92 4.14
CA ILE A 20 0.17 -11.48 3.83
C ILE A 20 0.53 -10.69 5.08
N SER A 21 1.44 -9.73 4.94
CA SER A 21 1.74 -8.75 5.97
C SER A 21 1.79 -7.36 5.37
N VAL A 22 1.00 -6.43 5.90
CA VAL A 22 0.88 -5.06 5.41
C VAL A 22 1.61 -4.13 6.36
N TYR A 23 2.65 -3.45 5.84
CA TYR A 23 3.43 -2.45 6.55
C TYR A 23 3.09 -1.06 6.04
N VAL A 24 2.76 -0.17 6.96
CA VAL A 24 2.42 1.22 6.66
C VAL A 24 3.52 2.11 7.21
N SER A 25 4.21 2.87 6.36
CA SER A 25 5.14 3.92 6.78
C SER A 25 4.47 5.28 6.86
N ASP A 26 4.50 5.90 8.04
CA ASP A 26 4.13 7.31 8.25
C ASP A 26 5.39 8.14 8.58
N ASP A 27 5.94 8.87 7.60
CA ASP A 27 7.03 9.80 7.93
C ASP A 27 6.52 11.08 8.62
N GLY A 28 5.22 11.34 8.61
CA GLY A 28 4.63 12.42 9.41
C GLY A 28 4.67 12.14 10.90
N GLY A 29 4.71 10.85 11.28
CA GLY A 29 4.56 10.40 12.66
C GLY A 29 3.27 10.94 13.26
N SER A 30 2.17 10.93 12.51
CA SER A 30 0.93 11.58 12.94
C SER A 30 0.09 10.63 13.77
N LYS A 31 -0.24 11.07 14.99
CA LYS A 31 -1.16 10.35 15.89
C LYS A 31 -2.52 10.09 15.23
N LEU A 32 -2.98 10.99 14.36
CA LEU A 32 -4.24 10.86 13.63
C LEU A 32 -4.17 9.73 12.59
N THR A 33 -3.02 9.55 11.95
CA THR A 33 -2.81 8.46 11.00
C THR A 33 -2.89 7.12 11.71
N LEU A 34 -2.16 6.97 12.82
CA LEU A 34 -2.22 5.76 13.63
C LEU A 34 -3.67 5.47 14.06
N PHE A 35 -4.39 6.48 14.57
CA PHE A 35 -5.80 6.33 14.92
C PHE A 35 -6.66 5.84 13.75
N ALA A 36 -6.48 6.41 12.56
CA ALA A 36 -7.19 5.99 11.36
C ALA A 36 -6.94 4.51 11.02
N PHE A 37 -5.71 4.03 11.20
CA PHE A 37 -5.36 2.63 11.01
C PHE A 37 -5.87 1.71 12.13
N MET A 38 -5.98 2.19 13.36
CA MET A 38 -6.64 1.46 14.45
C MET A 38 -8.14 1.27 14.16
N GLU A 39 -8.79 2.29 13.61
CA GLU A 39 -10.19 2.16 13.16
C GLU A 39 -10.32 1.26 11.92
N ALA A 40 -9.36 1.33 11.00
CA ALA A 40 -9.29 0.43 9.85
C ALA A 40 -9.13 -1.04 10.28
N ALA A 41 -8.27 -1.32 11.26
CA ALA A 41 -8.07 -2.66 11.81
C ALA A 41 -9.39 -3.24 12.38
N ASN A 42 -10.16 -2.43 13.11
CA ASN A 42 -11.48 -2.83 13.60
C ASN A 42 -12.46 -3.10 12.46
N PHE A 43 -12.46 -2.24 11.44
CA PHE A 43 -13.32 -2.40 10.28
C PHE A 43 -12.94 -3.62 9.42
N ALA A 44 -11.66 -3.96 9.31
CA ALA A 44 -11.15 -5.10 8.55
C ALA A 44 -11.83 -6.42 8.99
N ARG A 45 -12.16 -6.57 10.28
CA ARG A 45 -12.86 -7.75 10.82
C ARG A 45 -14.23 -7.99 10.17
N TYR A 46 -14.86 -6.94 9.65
CA TYR A 46 -16.12 -6.99 8.89
C TYR A 46 -15.86 -7.04 7.38
N TRP A 47 -14.90 -6.23 6.91
CA TRP A 47 -14.65 -6.04 5.48
C TRP A 47 -14.02 -7.26 4.80
N LEU A 48 -12.99 -7.86 5.39
CA LEU A 48 -12.29 -9.00 4.81
C LEU A 48 -13.20 -10.21 4.55
N PRO A 49 -14.01 -10.69 5.52
CA PRO A 49 -14.95 -11.78 5.24
C PRO A 49 -16.02 -11.39 4.23
N PHE A 50 -16.47 -10.14 4.20
CA PHE A 50 -17.42 -9.66 3.20
C PHE A 50 -16.85 -9.71 1.78
N CYS A 51 -15.59 -9.28 1.60
CA CYS A 51 -14.87 -9.39 0.33
C CYS A 51 -14.78 -10.84 -0.15
N ARG A 52 -14.44 -11.78 0.76
CA ARG A 52 -14.32 -13.21 0.43
C ARG A 52 -15.69 -13.85 0.11
N GLU A 53 -16.72 -13.57 0.91
CA GLU A 53 -18.07 -14.12 0.71
C GLU A 53 -18.64 -13.69 -0.65
N LYS A 54 -18.47 -12.41 -1.02
CA LYS A 54 -18.99 -11.86 -2.27
C LYS A 54 -18.05 -11.99 -3.47
N ARG A 55 -16.81 -12.46 -3.26
CA ARG A 55 -15.74 -12.50 -4.28
C ARG A 55 -15.61 -11.15 -5.00
N LEU A 56 -15.42 -10.10 -4.21
CA LEU A 56 -15.31 -8.74 -4.74
C LEU A 56 -14.04 -8.57 -5.57
N VAL A 57 -14.19 -8.07 -6.79
CA VAL A 57 -13.05 -7.62 -7.62
C VAL A 57 -12.52 -6.29 -7.10
N GLU A 58 -13.42 -5.36 -6.75
CA GLU A 58 -13.06 -4.07 -6.18
C GLU A 58 -13.01 -4.15 -4.66
N THR A 59 -11.82 -4.36 -4.11
CA THR A 59 -11.62 -4.56 -2.67
C THR A 59 -11.37 -3.28 -1.89
N SER A 60 -11.21 -2.14 -2.57
CA SER A 60 -11.17 -0.82 -1.93
C SER A 60 -12.58 -0.40 -1.52
N PRO A 61 -12.88 -0.23 -0.21
CA PRO A 61 -14.24 0.07 0.24
C PRO A 61 -14.80 1.34 -0.40
N GLU A 62 -14.01 2.43 -0.43
CA GLU A 62 -14.40 3.69 -1.05
C GLU A 62 -14.70 3.52 -2.55
N ALA A 63 -13.88 2.75 -3.28
CA ALA A 63 -14.10 2.51 -4.71
C ALA A 63 -15.36 1.65 -4.95
N TYR A 64 -15.55 0.60 -4.13
CA TYR A 64 -16.69 -0.29 -4.16
C TYR A 64 -18.01 0.47 -3.94
N PHE A 65 -18.10 1.28 -2.87
CA PHE A 65 -19.32 2.01 -2.54
C PHE A 65 -19.58 3.22 -3.45
N ARG A 66 -18.56 3.77 -4.12
CA ARG A 66 -18.73 4.85 -5.10
C ARG A 66 -19.48 4.39 -6.35
N ARG A 67 -19.27 3.15 -6.80
CA ARG A 67 -19.85 2.61 -8.04
C ARG A 67 -21.33 2.18 -7.92
N SER A 68 -21.99 2.53 -6.81
CA SER A 68 -23.41 2.25 -6.52
C SER A 68 -23.83 0.78 -6.74
N HIS A 69 -23.08 -0.17 -6.19
CA HIS A 69 -23.39 -1.60 -6.30
C HIS A 69 -24.18 -2.17 -5.10
N GLY A 70 -24.94 -1.33 -4.38
CA GLY A 70 -25.77 -1.78 -3.26
C GLY A 70 -27.16 -2.19 -3.71
N CYS A 71 -27.35 -3.45 -4.09
CA CYS A 71 -28.68 -4.00 -4.37
C CYS A 71 -29.18 -4.96 -3.26
N SER A 72 -28.31 -5.35 -2.31
CA SER A 72 -28.67 -6.25 -1.21
C SER A 72 -28.63 -5.56 0.15
N SER A 73 -29.44 -6.07 1.10
CA SER A 73 -29.45 -5.62 2.50
C SER A 73 -28.07 -5.74 3.18
N LYS A 74 -27.25 -6.72 2.79
CA LYS A 74 -25.87 -6.87 3.29
C LYS A 74 -24.95 -5.73 2.82
N ASP A 75 -25.15 -5.22 1.60
CA ASP A 75 -24.37 -4.09 1.08
C ASP A 75 -24.66 -2.82 1.85
N GLU A 76 -25.94 -2.57 2.14
CA GLU A 76 -26.38 -1.41 2.93
C GLU A 76 -25.82 -1.47 4.34
N GLN A 77 -25.89 -2.63 5.00
CA GLN A 77 -25.30 -2.82 6.32
C GLN A 77 -23.78 -2.58 6.31
N MET A 78 -23.05 -3.16 5.34
CA MET A 78 -21.61 -2.96 5.24
C MET A 78 -21.26 -1.50 4.95
N LYS A 79 -22.05 -0.83 4.10
CA LYS A 79 -21.91 0.60 3.83
C LYS A 79 -22.10 1.43 5.11
N THR A 80 -23.12 1.11 5.92
CA THR A 80 -23.33 1.79 7.21
C THR A 80 -22.13 1.62 8.14
N ILE A 81 -21.54 0.43 8.22
CA ILE A 81 -20.36 0.17 9.05
C ILE A 81 -19.14 0.96 8.52
N TYR A 82 -18.94 0.98 7.19
CA TYR A 82 -17.87 1.74 6.55
C TYR A 82 -18.01 3.24 6.80
N GLU A 83 -19.19 3.82 6.56
CA GLU A 83 -19.45 5.25 6.80
C GLU A 83 -19.33 5.61 8.28
N ALA A 84 -19.69 4.71 9.19
CA ALA A 84 -19.49 4.91 10.63
C ALA A 84 -17.99 4.97 10.99
N MET A 85 -17.15 4.09 10.43
CA MET A 85 -15.69 4.15 10.60
C MET A 85 -15.14 5.46 10.01
N LYS A 86 -15.51 5.78 8.76
CA LYS A 86 -15.09 7.01 8.08
C LYS A 86 -15.45 8.27 8.87
N GLY A 87 -16.69 8.37 9.35
CA GLY A 87 -17.14 9.49 10.18
C GLY A 87 -16.39 9.61 11.51
N ARG A 88 -16.00 8.50 12.16
CA ARG A 88 -15.15 8.56 13.37
C ARG A 88 -13.75 9.12 13.06
N VAL A 89 -13.15 8.69 11.97
CA VAL A 89 -11.83 9.17 11.53
C VAL A 89 -11.89 10.64 11.14
N GLU A 90 -12.89 11.06 10.34
CA GLU A 90 -13.07 12.44 9.91
C GLU A 90 -13.32 13.39 11.08
N ASN A 91 -14.17 13.00 12.03
CA ASN A 91 -14.44 13.79 13.25
C ASN A 91 -13.17 14.05 14.07
N ILE A 92 -12.28 13.06 14.19
CA ILE A 92 -11.02 13.21 14.92
C ILE A 92 -10.01 14.05 14.14
N ILE A 93 -9.98 13.92 12.81
CA ILE A 93 -9.16 14.78 11.96
C ILE A 93 -9.62 16.25 12.07
N GLU A 94 -10.93 16.50 12.09
CA GLU A 94 -11.50 17.84 12.25
C GLU A 94 -11.21 18.44 13.62
N LYS A 95 -11.31 17.64 14.69
CA LYS A 95 -10.96 18.08 16.06
C LYS A 95 -9.46 18.30 16.25
N GLY A 96 -8.61 17.62 15.47
CA GLY A 96 -7.16 17.68 15.58
C GLY A 96 -6.59 16.97 16.82
N GLU A 97 -7.45 16.42 17.68
CA GLU A 97 -7.07 15.74 18.92
C GLU A 97 -7.77 14.38 19.01
N VAL A 98 -7.01 13.37 19.42
CA VAL A 98 -7.53 12.02 19.70
C VAL A 98 -7.95 11.98 21.17
N ASN A 99 -9.23 12.24 21.43
CA ASN A 99 -9.80 12.18 22.78
C ASN A 99 -10.04 10.73 23.23
N GLU A 100 -9.81 10.45 24.52
CA GLU A 100 -9.86 9.12 25.16
C GLU A 100 -11.22 8.39 25.04
N TYR A 101 -12.31 9.11 24.76
CA TYR A 101 -13.68 8.57 24.86
C TYR A 101 -14.16 7.77 23.64
N HIS A 102 -13.42 7.73 22.53
CA HIS A 102 -13.86 7.02 21.32
C HIS A 102 -13.36 5.57 21.23
N THR A 103 -12.66 5.08 22.25
CA THR A 103 -12.02 3.76 22.21
C THR A 103 -12.78 2.77 23.08
N THR A 104 -13.93 2.29 22.57
CA THR A 104 -14.82 1.39 23.32
C THR A 104 -14.23 -0.02 23.53
N ASN A 105 -13.02 -0.31 23.03
CA ASN A 105 -12.31 -1.56 23.30
C ASN A 105 -10.82 -1.31 23.58
N GLN A 106 -10.38 -1.79 24.75
CA GLN A 106 -9.02 -2.17 25.16
C GLN A 106 -8.06 -1.08 25.65
N LEU A 107 -7.65 -1.25 26.91
CA LEU A 107 -6.57 -0.54 27.62
C LEU A 107 -5.25 -0.42 26.83
N HIS A 108 -4.93 -1.36 25.94
CA HIS A 108 -3.73 -1.29 25.10
C HIS A 108 -3.70 -0.08 24.14
N ARG A 109 -4.86 0.39 23.70
CA ARG A 109 -4.94 1.53 22.77
C ARG A 109 -4.55 2.85 23.43
N HIS A 110 -4.72 2.97 24.76
CA HIS A 110 -4.36 4.16 25.52
C HIS A 110 -2.84 4.29 25.65
N ASP A 111 -2.16 3.20 26.01
CA ASP A 111 -0.69 3.17 26.17
C ASP A 111 0.04 3.50 24.86
N THR A 112 -0.45 3.00 23.73
CA THR A 112 0.15 3.27 22.43
C THR A 112 0.07 4.76 22.05
N LEU A 113 -1.06 5.42 22.34
CA LEU A 113 -1.27 6.83 22.00
C LEU A 113 -0.50 7.80 22.92
N ASN A 114 -0.03 7.32 24.09
CA ASN A 114 0.81 8.08 25.01
C ASN A 114 2.27 8.24 24.52
N LYS A 115 2.65 7.57 23.43
CA LYS A 115 3.97 7.71 22.78
C LYS A 115 4.22 9.12 22.23
N TRP A 116 3.15 9.86 21.92
CA TRP A 116 3.20 11.25 21.45
C TRP A 116 3.29 12.25 22.61
N LYS A 117 4.51 12.43 23.14
CA LYS A 117 4.83 13.43 24.17
C LYS A 117 4.85 14.85 23.59
N SER A 118 4.87 15.87 24.45
CA SER A 118 4.92 17.30 24.05
C SER A 118 6.13 17.67 23.18
N SER A 119 7.23 16.91 23.28
CA SER A 119 8.43 17.09 22.45
C SER A 119 8.32 16.46 21.05
N PHE A 120 7.26 15.68 20.77
CA PHE A 120 7.10 14.99 19.51
C PHE A 120 6.79 15.98 18.39
N THR A 121 7.63 16.03 17.37
CA THR A 121 7.38 16.83 16.17
C THR A 121 7.61 16.00 14.93
N ARG A 122 7.01 16.38 13.79
CA ARG A 122 7.23 15.72 12.48
C ARG A 122 8.71 15.66 12.05
N GLN A 123 9.57 16.52 12.60
CA GLN A 123 10.98 16.63 12.24
C GLN A 123 11.90 15.98 13.28
N ASP A 124 11.38 15.69 14.46
CA ASP A 124 12.14 15.22 15.60
C ASP A 124 11.24 14.35 16.49
N HIS A 125 11.40 13.04 16.33
CA HIS A 125 10.64 12.05 17.07
C HIS A 125 11.32 10.67 17.04
N PRO A 126 11.14 9.85 18.09
CA PRO A 126 11.66 8.48 18.10
C PRO A 126 10.92 7.58 17.10
N THR A 127 11.49 6.41 16.84
CA THR A 127 10.83 5.35 16.08
C THR A 127 9.59 4.85 16.83
N ILE A 128 8.49 4.62 16.10
CA ILE A 128 7.26 4.01 16.56
C ILE A 128 6.97 2.81 15.64
N ILE A 129 6.78 1.64 16.23
CA ILE A 129 6.33 0.43 15.51
C ILE A 129 5.18 -0.15 16.32
N GLU A 130 4.00 -0.21 15.72
CA GLU A 130 2.81 -0.81 16.33
C GLU A 130 2.28 -1.93 15.44
N VAL A 131 2.09 -3.11 16.02
CA VAL A 131 1.32 -4.18 15.42
C VAL A 131 -0.15 -3.90 15.74
N LEU A 132 -0.94 -3.58 14.72
CA LEU A 132 -2.36 -3.26 14.84
C LEU A 132 -3.24 -4.49 14.68
N LEU A 133 -2.77 -5.45 13.89
CA LEU A 133 -3.36 -6.77 13.71
C LEU A 133 -2.22 -7.78 13.62
N ASP A 134 -2.33 -8.88 14.35
CA ASP A 134 -1.40 -10.01 14.34
C ASP A 134 -2.08 -11.25 13.75
N SER A 135 -1.46 -11.86 12.74
CA SER A 135 -1.96 -13.05 12.07
C SER A 135 -2.05 -14.30 12.95
N ASP A 136 -1.35 -14.32 14.08
CA ASP A 136 -1.41 -15.44 15.03
C ASP A 136 -2.46 -15.25 16.12
N GLU A 137 -2.87 -14.01 16.41
CA GLU A 137 -3.81 -13.69 17.51
C GLU A 137 -5.18 -13.21 17.01
N ASP A 138 -5.23 -12.46 15.91
CA ASP A 138 -6.43 -11.79 15.44
C ASP A 138 -7.21 -12.61 14.40
N GLU A 139 -8.49 -12.80 14.70
CA GLU A 139 -9.46 -13.43 13.80
C GLU A 139 -10.58 -12.45 13.42
N ASP A 140 -11.07 -12.63 12.20
CA ASP A 140 -12.26 -11.95 11.73
C ASP A 140 -13.55 -12.57 12.31
N LEU A 141 -14.69 -11.98 11.98
CA LEU A 141 -16.00 -12.43 12.51
C LEU A 141 -16.41 -13.83 12.04
N THR A 142 -15.71 -14.39 11.06
CA THR A 142 -15.94 -15.75 10.56
C THR A 142 -14.95 -16.77 11.12
N GLY A 143 -14.05 -16.35 12.03
CA GLY A 143 -13.03 -17.19 12.64
C GLY A 143 -11.82 -17.47 11.73
N HIS A 144 -11.62 -16.70 10.66
CA HIS A 144 -10.40 -16.81 9.85
C HIS A 144 -9.32 -15.84 10.38
N LYS A 145 -8.07 -16.30 10.39
CA LYS A 145 -6.90 -15.47 10.70
C LYS A 145 -6.85 -14.24 9.80
N MET A 146 -6.41 -13.12 10.35
CA MET A 146 -6.27 -11.86 9.61
C MET A 146 -4.83 -11.61 9.18
N PRO A 147 -4.59 -10.87 8.08
CA PRO A 147 -3.23 -10.44 7.72
C PRO A 147 -2.63 -9.52 8.78
N ASN A 148 -1.30 -9.57 8.94
CA ASN A 148 -0.60 -8.62 9.79
C ASN A 148 -0.80 -7.19 9.27
N LEU A 149 -1.07 -6.25 10.18
CA LEU A 149 -1.10 -4.83 9.87
C LEU A 149 -0.14 -4.10 10.82
N VAL A 150 0.99 -3.64 10.30
CA VAL A 150 2.05 -3.03 11.09
C VAL A 150 2.20 -1.56 10.71
N TYR A 151 1.98 -0.67 11.67
CA TYR A 151 2.27 0.74 11.53
C TYR A 151 3.72 1.03 11.90
N VAL A 152 4.43 1.76 11.05
CA VAL A 152 5.83 2.13 11.22
C VAL A 152 5.96 3.63 11.03
N SER A 153 6.51 4.31 12.02
CA SER A 153 7.03 5.66 11.89
C SER A 153 8.48 5.64 12.29
N ARG A 154 9.37 5.83 11.32
CA ARG A 154 10.81 5.82 11.56
C ARG A 154 11.24 7.01 12.40
N GLU A 155 12.32 6.85 13.15
CA GLU A 155 12.95 7.97 13.84
C GLU A 155 13.29 9.10 12.86
N LYS A 156 13.05 10.32 13.32
CA LYS A 156 13.48 11.54 12.66
C LYS A 156 14.25 12.41 13.63
N SER A 157 15.27 13.06 13.10
CA SER A 157 16.03 14.07 13.79
C SER A 157 16.37 15.20 12.83
N ARG A 158 16.43 16.43 13.34
CA ARG A 158 16.75 17.64 12.56
C ARG A 158 18.18 17.62 12.02
N THR A 159 19.06 16.82 12.62
CA THR A 159 20.47 16.70 12.24
C THR A 159 20.72 15.68 11.13
N SER A 160 19.75 14.83 10.82
CA SER A 160 19.93 13.68 9.95
C SER A 160 19.03 13.76 8.72
N HIS A 161 19.63 13.66 7.53
CA HIS A 161 18.87 13.58 6.29
C HIS A 161 18.10 12.25 6.23
N HIS A 162 16.81 12.34 5.95
CA HIS A 162 15.91 11.18 5.98
C HIS A 162 15.59 10.62 4.60
N HIS A 163 16.11 11.17 3.50
CA HIS A 163 15.97 10.61 2.14
C HIS A 163 14.51 10.28 1.71
N PHE A 164 13.53 11.03 2.20
CA PHE A 164 12.10 10.92 1.85
C PHE A 164 11.62 9.46 1.63
N LYS A 165 11.00 9.18 0.48
CA LYS A 165 10.42 7.88 0.13
C LYS A 165 11.45 6.74 0.14
N ALA A 166 12.64 6.97 -0.42
CA ALA A 166 13.70 5.96 -0.46
C ALA A 166 14.12 5.53 0.95
N GLY A 167 14.31 6.50 1.86
CA GLY A 167 14.63 6.19 3.24
C GLY A 167 13.49 5.50 3.99
N ALA A 168 12.24 5.83 3.69
CA ALA A 168 11.06 5.19 4.30
C ALA A 168 10.96 3.72 3.86
N LEU A 169 11.08 3.46 2.56
CA LEU A 169 11.04 2.12 2.01
C LEU A 169 12.20 1.25 2.53
N ASN A 170 13.41 1.81 2.64
CA ASN A 170 14.55 1.11 3.25
C ASN A 170 14.37 0.80 4.74
N VAL A 171 13.54 1.55 5.46
CA VAL A 171 13.17 1.20 6.84
C VAL A 171 12.15 0.07 6.81
N LEU A 172 11.12 0.16 5.96
CA LEU A 172 10.12 -0.90 5.82
C LEU A 172 10.73 -2.26 5.46
N THR A 173 11.68 -2.31 4.53
CA THR A 173 12.37 -3.56 4.17
C THR A 173 13.12 -4.17 5.35
N ARG A 174 13.83 -3.35 6.15
CA ARG A 174 14.55 -3.81 7.35
C ARG A 174 13.61 -4.28 8.47
N VAL A 175 12.51 -3.56 8.68
CA VAL A 175 11.49 -3.93 9.66
C VAL A 175 10.81 -5.23 9.23
N SER A 176 10.43 -5.35 7.95
CA SER A 176 9.85 -6.58 7.40
C SER A 176 10.81 -7.76 7.51
N ALA A 177 12.08 -7.60 7.12
CA ALA A 177 13.10 -8.66 7.24
C ALA A 177 13.24 -9.17 8.68
N THR A 178 13.07 -8.30 9.68
CA THR A 178 13.14 -8.69 11.08
C THR A 178 11.86 -9.36 11.59
N MET A 179 10.70 -8.86 11.18
CA MET A 179 9.40 -9.29 11.73
C MET A 179 8.81 -10.48 10.99
N THR A 180 8.81 -10.46 9.66
CA THR A 180 8.15 -11.47 8.83
C THR A 180 9.09 -12.18 7.86
N ASN A 181 10.19 -11.54 7.46
CA ASN A 181 11.20 -12.08 6.55
C ASN A 181 10.59 -12.69 5.27
N ALA A 182 9.75 -11.89 4.60
CA ALA A 182 9.02 -12.30 3.42
C ALA A 182 9.90 -12.14 2.16
N PRO A 183 10.02 -13.19 1.31
CA PRO A 183 10.90 -13.18 0.14
C PRO A 183 10.42 -12.28 -1.00
N VAL A 184 9.14 -11.91 -0.99
CA VAL A 184 8.52 -11.06 -2.02
C VAL A 184 7.93 -9.81 -1.37
N ILE A 185 8.30 -8.65 -1.89
CA ILE A 185 7.84 -7.34 -1.41
C ILE A 185 7.07 -6.65 -2.51
N LEU A 186 5.82 -6.27 -2.22
CA LEU A 186 4.99 -5.40 -3.03
C LEU A 186 5.09 -3.96 -2.51
N THR A 187 5.58 -3.04 -3.35
CA THR A 187 5.58 -1.60 -3.05
C THR A 187 4.30 -0.94 -3.58
N LEU A 188 3.63 -0.12 -2.77
CA LEU A 188 2.38 0.54 -3.19
C LEU A 188 2.21 1.93 -2.57
N ASP A 189 1.76 2.89 -3.39
CA ASP A 189 1.48 4.24 -2.92
C ASP A 189 0.09 4.37 -2.29
N CYS A 190 -0.05 5.36 -1.40
CA CYS A 190 -1.26 5.57 -0.59
C CYS A 190 -2.50 6.08 -1.35
N ASP A 191 -2.33 6.44 -2.61
CA ASP A 191 -3.36 6.87 -3.54
C ASP A 191 -3.66 5.82 -4.62
N MET A 192 -2.96 4.69 -4.58
CA MET A 192 -3.21 3.52 -5.42
C MET A 192 -3.97 2.48 -4.62
N TYR A 193 -4.74 1.62 -5.26
CA TYR A 193 -5.36 0.45 -4.64
C TYR A 193 -5.38 -0.68 -5.66
N SER A 194 -5.54 -1.91 -5.19
CA SER A 194 -5.58 -3.04 -6.11
C SER A 194 -6.97 -3.18 -6.71
N ASN A 195 -7.02 -3.31 -8.02
CA ASN A 195 -8.24 -3.51 -8.80
C ASN A 195 -8.49 -4.99 -9.15
N ASP A 196 -7.59 -5.89 -8.76
CA ASP A 196 -7.73 -7.33 -8.94
C ASP A 196 -7.22 -8.07 -7.70
N PRO A 197 -8.08 -8.77 -6.93
CA PRO A 197 -7.69 -9.48 -5.72
C PRO A 197 -6.72 -10.65 -5.97
N ILE A 198 -6.63 -11.16 -7.20
CA ILE A 198 -5.68 -12.25 -7.55
C ILE A 198 -4.35 -11.72 -8.10
N THR A 199 -4.12 -10.40 -8.10
CA THR A 199 -2.84 -9.78 -8.49
C THR A 199 -1.61 -10.48 -7.90
N PRO A 200 -1.61 -10.86 -6.60
CA PRO A 200 -0.46 -11.54 -6.04
C PRO A 200 -0.18 -12.90 -6.68
N LEU A 201 -1.22 -13.70 -6.90
CA LEU A 201 -1.07 -15.00 -7.59
C LEU A 201 -0.51 -14.83 -9.00
N ARG A 202 -0.98 -13.81 -9.75
CA ARG A 202 -0.46 -13.49 -11.08
C ARG A 202 1.02 -13.12 -11.04
N ALA A 203 1.44 -12.33 -10.06
CA ALA A 203 2.85 -11.98 -9.88
C ALA A 203 3.71 -13.21 -9.56
N LEU A 204 3.20 -14.10 -8.69
CA LEU A 204 3.91 -15.32 -8.33
C LEU A 204 4.08 -16.28 -9.49
N CYS A 205 3.17 -16.32 -10.47
CA CYS A 205 3.38 -17.10 -11.69
C CYS A 205 4.68 -16.74 -12.41
N PHE A 206 5.09 -15.46 -12.41
CA PHE A 206 6.34 -15.01 -13.03
C PHE A 206 7.56 -15.22 -12.15
N LEU A 207 7.41 -15.10 -10.83
CA LEU A 207 8.51 -15.23 -9.87
C LEU A 207 8.86 -16.70 -9.57
N TRP A 208 7.87 -17.59 -9.58
CA TRP A 208 8.03 -18.99 -9.18
C TRP A 208 8.58 -19.90 -10.29
N GLU A 209 8.16 -19.67 -11.54
CA GLU A 209 8.72 -20.34 -12.70
C GLU A 209 9.59 -19.34 -13.46
N PRO A 210 10.91 -19.25 -13.17
CA PRO A 210 11.80 -18.48 -14.01
C PRO A 210 11.65 -19.00 -15.44
N LEU A 211 11.19 -18.14 -16.34
CA LEU A 211 11.29 -18.41 -17.77
C LEU A 211 12.74 -18.81 -18.04
N LYS A 212 12.94 -20.03 -18.55
CA LYS A 212 14.27 -20.67 -18.65
C LYS A 212 15.35 -19.69 -19.11
N GLY A 213 16.23 -19.28 -18.19
CA GLY A 213 17.37 -18.40 -18.46
C GLY A 213 17.19 -16.91 -18.16
N LEU A 214 16.06 -16.47 -17.60
CA LEU A 214 15.84 -15.09 -17.16
C LEU A 214 15.91 -14.99 -15.62
N GLU A 215 16.86 -14.20 -15.12
CA GLU A 215 16.89 -13.75 -13.73
C GLU A 215 15.93 -12.56 -13.59
N LEU A 216 14.76 -12.80 -12.99
CA LEU A 216 13.73 -11.79 -12.80
C LEU A 216 13.93 -11.08 -11.47
N ALA A 217 14.18 -9.77 -11.49
CA ALA A 217 14.32 -8.99 -10.25
C ALA A 217 12.97 -8.51 -9.71
N TYR A 218 12.03 -8.14 -10.59
CA TYR A 218 10.69 -7.71 -10.21
C TYR A 218 9.64 -7.88 -11.31
N VAL A 219 8.38 -7.97 -10.89
CA VAL A 219 7.20 -7.91 -11.76
C VAL A 219 6.53 -6.55 -11.63
N GLN A 220 6.27 -5.92 -12.77
CA GLN A 220 5.82 -4.54 -12.88
C GLN A 220 4.41 -4.49 -13.49
N PHE A 221 3.42 -4.02 -12.73
CA PHE A 221 2.03 -3.89 -13.21
C PHE A 221 1.76 -2.51 -13.83
N PRO A 222 0.85 -2.39 -14.82
CA PRO A 222 0.48 -1.10 -15.37
C PRO A 222 -0.33 -0.29 -14.35
N GLN A 223 -0.07 1.03 -14.28
CA GLN A 223 -0.86 1.94 -13.45
C GLN A 223 -2.09 2.45 -14.20
N HIS A 224 -3.22 2.50 -13.51
CA HIS A 224 -4.47 3.04 -14.01
C HIS A 224 -4.98 4.14 -13.08
N PHE A 225 -5.12 5.35 -13.64
CA PHE A 225 -5.69 6.49 -12.92
C PHE A 225 -7.22 6.53 -13.11
N CYS A 226 -7.94 6.81 -12.03
CA CYS A 226 -9.40 6.95 -12.04
C CYS A 226 -9.84 8.42 -12.01
N GLY A 227 -11.11 8.68 -12.35
CA GLY A 227 -11.70 10.02 -12.27
C GLY A 227 -11.25 10.99 -13.37
N ILE A 228 -10.77 10.44 -14.48
CA ILE A 228 -10.35 11.22 -15.66
C ILE A 228 -11.58 11.56 -16.48
N ASN A 229 -11.63 12.80 -16.97
CA ASN A 229 -12.71 13.26 -17.83
C ASN A 229 -12.62 12.60 -19.21
N GLU A 230 -13.76 12.47 -19.89
CA GLU A 230 -13.83 11.82 -21.21
C GLU A 230 -12.87 12.44 -22.24
N ASN A 231 -12.66 13.76 -22.14
CA ASN A 231 -11.80 14.50 -23.07
C ASN A 231 -10.30 14.37 -22.77
N ASP A 232 -9.92 13.92 -21.57
CA ASP A 232 -8.54 13.81 -21.05
C ASP A 232 -7.56 14.88 -21.61
N ILE A 233 -7.96 16.15 -21.55
CA ILE A 233 -7.21 17.25 -22.20
C ILE A 233 -5.81 17.45 -21.63
N TYR A 234 -5.55 16.92 -20.44
CA TYR A 234 -4.26 16.97 -19.75
C TYR A 234 -3.43 15.70 -19.95
N ALA A 235 -3.96 14.70 -20.67
CA ALA A 235 -3.33 13.39 -20.84
C ALA A 235 -2.97 12.72 -19.49
N ASN A 236 -3.86 12.85 -18.50
CA ASN A 236 -3.69 12.36 -17.13
C ASN A 236 -3.77 10.83 -17.06
N GLU A 237 -4.24 10.13 -18.10
CA GLU A 237 -4.10 8.67 -18.14
C GLU A 237 -2.63 8.25 -18.34
N ILE A 238 -1.77 9.16 -18.81
CA ILE A 238 -0.34 8.94 -19.06
C ILE A 238 -0.10 7.61 -19.82
N LYS A 239 -0.96 7.32 -20.80
CA LYS A 239 -1.02 6.04 -21.55
C LYS A 239 0.32 5.63 -22.12
N ARG A 240 1.11 6.60 -22.59
CA ARG A 240 2.41 6.35 -23.19
C ARG A 240 3.38 5.71 -22.18
N LEU A 241 3.46 6.24 -20.97
CA LEU A 241 4.40 5.79 -19.96
C LEU A 241 3.98 4.44 -19.35
N PHE A 242 2.69 4.28 -19.03
CA PHE A 242 2.21 3.14 -18.23
C PHE A 242 1.56 2.01 -19.03
N ARG A 243 1.20 2.23 -20.30
CA ARG A 243 0.61 1.17 -21.15
C ARG A 243 1.40 0.89 -22.42
N GLN A 244 1.81 1.92 -23.16
CA GLN A 244 2.41 1.72 -24.48
C GLN A 244 3.90 1.37 -24.41
N ASN A 245 4.71 2.17 -23.70
CA ASN A 245 6.14 1.94 -23.57
C ASN A 245 6.50 0.60 -22.90
N PRO A 246 5.82 0.16 -21.81
CA PRO A 246 6.17 -1.08 -21.13
C PRO A 246 6.10 -2.31 -22.05
N ILE A 247 5.08 -2.42 -22.88
CA ILE A 247 4.92 -3.55 -23.82
C ILE A 247 6.11 -3.64 -24.79
N GLY A 248 6.62 -2.50 -25.26
CA GLY A 248 7.79 -2.48 -26.14
C GLY A 248 9.11 -2.77 -25.41
N MET A 249 9.24 -2.32 -24.16
CA MET A 249 10.45 -2.52 -23.35
C MET A 249 10.55 -3.95 -22.80
N ASP A 250 9.42 -4.60 -22.56
CA ASP A 250 9.34 -5.99 -22.09
C ASP A 250 10.02 -6.97 -23.06
N GLY A 251 9.85 -6.75 -24.38
CA GLY A 251 10.55 -7.52 -25.42
C GLY A 251 12.06 -7.31 -25.51
N LEU A 252 12.64 -6.39 -24.71
CA LEU A 252 14.08 -6.12 -24.67
C LEU A 252 14.72 -6.62 -23.36
N LYS A 253 14.60 -5.83 -22.29
CA LYS A 253 15.20 -6.11 -20.98
C LYS A 253 14.22 -5.83 -19.83
N GLY A 254 12.93 -5.75 -20.12
CA GLY A 254 11.93 -5.29 -19.16
C GLY A 254 11.88 -3.77 -19.04
N LEU A 255 10.87 -3.30 -18.30
CA LEU A 255 10.71 -1.89 -17.97
C LEU A 255 11.69 -1.48 -16.87
N VAL A 256 12.25 -0.27 -16.92
CA VAL A 256 12.92 0.33 -15.76
C VAL A 256 11.88 0.54 -14.66
N MET A 257 12.20 0.14 -13.42
CA MET A 257 11.32 0.34 -12.27
C MET A 257 10.85 1.78 -12.22
N SER A 258 9.56 1.98 -12.47
CA SER A 258 8.92 3.27 -12.31
C SER A 258 8.26 3.24 -10.95
N GLU A 259 8.74 4.04 -10.00
CA GLU A 259 7.91 4.37 -8.86
C GLU A 259 6.83 5.34 -9.38
N PRO A 260 5.53 5.16 -9.06
CA PRO A 260 4.99 4.35 -7.96
C PRO A 260 4.25 3.08 -8.40
N VAL A 261 4.95 2.02 -8.71
CA VAL A 261 4.30 0.79 -9.20
C VAL A 261 4.27 -0.24 -8.09
N ALA A 262 3.11 -0.90 -7.95
CA ALA A 262 2.97 -2.29 -7.51
C ALA A 262 4.04 -3.23 -8.12
N SER A 263 5.25 -3.16 -7.57
CA SER A 263 6.39 -3.95 -8.04
C SER A 263 6.61 -5.05 -7.02
N PHE A 264 6.52 -6.30 -7.46
CA PHE A 264 6.87 -7.44 -6.62
C PHE A 264 8.37 -7.68 -6.80
N VAL A 265 9.17 -7.45 -5.75
CA VAL A 265 10.62 -7.61 -5.76
C VAL A 265 11.00 -8.87 -4.99
N GLU A 266 11.92 -9.68 -5.53
CA GLU A 266 12.49 -10.83 -4.84
C GLU A 266 13.72 -10.45 -4.01
N GLU A 267 13.77 -10.85 -2.74
CA GLU A 267 14.80 -10.44 -1.76
C GLU A 267 16.23 -10.86 -2.15
N HIS A 268 16.41 -11.98 -2.87
CA HIS A 268 17.73 -12.45 -3.30
C HIS A 268 18.41 -11.50 -4.31
N SER A 269 17.64 -10.58 -4.92
CA SER A 269 18.13 -9.52 -5.79
C SER A 269 18.50 -8.24 -5.03
N SER A 270 19.12 -8.36 -3.85
CA SER A 270 19.58 -7.22 -3.04
C SER A 270 20.49 -6.23 -3.79
N GLU A 271 21.14 -6.66 -4.88
CA GLU A 271 21.86 -5.79 -5.81
C GLU A 271 20.94 -4.95 -6.71
N ALA A 272 19.76 -5.43 -7.11
CA ALA A 272 18.75 -4.62 -7.81
C ALA A 272 18.18 -3.52 -6.88
N LEU A 273 17.94 -3.85 -5.61
CA LEU A 273 17.61 -2.90 -4.53
C LEU A 273 18.81 -2.05 -4.07
N ARG A 274 20.02 -2.27 -4.58
CA ARG A 274 21.17 -1.35 -4.39
C ARG A 274 21.38 -0.47 -5.62
N CYS A 275 21.28 -1.03 -6.83
CA CYS A 275 21.51 -0.34 -8.09
C CYS A 275 20.40 0.65 -8.45
N SER A 276 19.14 0.40 -8.06
CA SER A 276 18.06 1.41 -8.20
C SER A 276 18.24 2.62 -7.27
N TRP A 277 18.98 2.44 -6.16
CA TRP A 277 19.03 3.41 -5.06
C TRP A 277 20.40 4.07 -4.88
N LEU A 278 21.38 3.68 -5.69
CA LEU A 278 22.67 4.34 -5.92
C LEU A 278 22.61 5.37 -7.06
N TRP A 279 21.45 5.98 -7.31
CA TRP A 279 21.39 7.22 -8.09
C TRP A 279 21.91 8.38 -7.25
N LYS A 280 23.24 8.40 -7.13
CA LYS A 280 24.01 9.56 -6.69
C LYS A 280 23.74 10.70 -7.67
N GLU A 281 23.51 11.89 -7.13
CA GLU A 281 23.47 13.16 -7.87
C GLU A 281 24.72 13.29 -8.75
N GLU A 282 24.63 12.98 -10.03
CA GLU A 282 25.58 13.48 -11.02
C GLU A 282 24.96 13.43 -12.43
N ASN A 283 24.69 14.62 -12.96
CA ASN A 283 24.46 14.97 -14.37
C ASN A 283 23.16 14.50 -15.05
N TRP A 284 22.05 15.20 -14.77
CA TRP A 284 20.97 15.42 -15.75
C TRP A 284 20.63 16.91 -15.89
N ILE A 285 21.63 17.72 -16.25
CA ILE A 285 21.40 18.96 -16.99
C ILE A 285 22.11 18.79 -18.33
N GLN A 286 21.45 18.17 -19.29
CA GLN A 286 21.63 18.40 -20.74
C GLN A 286 20.81 17.36 -21.51
N ASN A 287 19.52 17.63 -21.67
CA ASN A 287 18.75 17.44 -22.90
C ASN A 287 17.26 17.63 -22.59
N MET A 288 16.92 18.86 -22.24
CA MET A 288 15.54 19.32 -22.20
C MET A 288 15.46 20.55 -23.09
N LEU A 289 15.22 20.31 -24.38
CA LEU A 289 14.91 21.38 -25.32
C LEU A 289 13.55 21.97 -24.93
N SER A 290 13.61 23.16 -24.33
CA SER A 290 12.67 24.27 -24.44
C SER A 290 11.16 23.90 -24.51
N VAL A 291 10.52 23.75 -23.35
CA VAL A 291 9.16 24.25 -23.15
C VAL A 291 9.14 25.04 -21.85
N ARG A 292 8.73 26.31 -21.96
CA ARG A 292 8.84 27.36 -20.95
C ARG A 292 8.20 26.99 -19.62
N MET A 293 8.95 27.22 -18.53
CA MET A 293 8.46 27.31 -17.16
C MET A 293 7.32 28.34 -17.06
N LEU A 294 6.12 27.86 -16.75
CA LEU A 294 5.09 28.67 -16.09
C LEU A 294 4.60 27.88 -14.87
N SER A 295 5.07 28.33 -13.70
CA SER A 295 4.44 28.20 -12.38
C SER A 295 3.92 26.81 -11.95
N LEU A 296 4.82 25.92 -11.55
CA LEU A 296 4.53 24.67 -10.82
C LEU A 296 4.89 24.79 -9.32
N LYS A 297 4.61 25.95 -8.70
CA LYS A 297 4.80 26.16 -7.25
C LYS A 297 3.64 25.65 -6.38
N GLN A 298 2.72 24.86 -6.92
CA GLN A 298 1.52 24.38 -6.20
C GLN A 298 1.36 22.86 -6.13
N PHE A 299 2.38 22.08 -6.51
CA PHE A 299 2.34 20.61 -6.42
C PHE A 299 3.09 20.01 -5.21
N PHE A 300 3.69 20.85 -4.36
CA PHE A 300 4.27 20.44 -3.09
C PHE A 300 3.27 20.69 -1.97
N LEU A 301 2.36 19.75 -1.71
CA LEU A 301 1.77 19.44 -0.39
C LEU A 301 0.67 18.38 -0.58
N ARG A 302 0.94 17.13 -0.17
CA ARG A 302 0.05 15.96 0.09
C ARG A 302 0.85 14.70 -0.28
N LEU A 303 1.00 13.63 0.49
CA LEU A 303 0.61 13.19 1.82
C LEU A 303 1.65 12.08 2.13
N ILE A 304 2.42 12.16 3.22
CA ILE A 304 3.50 11.21 3.46
C ILE A 304 2.97 9.97 4.18
N LEU A 305 2.40 9.04 3.41
CA LEU A 305 2.05 7.70 3.85
C LEU A 305 2.42 6.74 2.73
N TRP A 306 3.15 5.67 3.05
CA TRP A 306 3.60 4.67 2.08
C TRP A 306 3.19 3.29 2.57
N LEU A 307 2.77 2.40 1.66
CA LEU A 307 2.41 1.03 2.00
C LEU A 307 3.41 0.08 1.34
N ALA A 308 3.96 -0.84 2.13
CA ALA A 308 4.63 -2.03 1.61
C ALA A 308 3.84 -3.23 2.10
N ALA A 309 3.39 -4.09 1.19
CA ALA A 309 2.87 -5.39 1.57
C ALA A 309 3.93 -6.44 1.26
N THR A 310 4.14 -7.37 2.18
CA THR A 310 5.13 -8.42 2.02
C THR A 310 4.45 -9.77 2.09
N MET A 311 4.88 -10.70 1.24
CA MET A 311 4.24 -11.99 1.09
C MET A 311 5.21 -13.12 1.38
N LYS A 312 4.79 -14.06 2.23
CA LYS A 312 5.51 -15.33 2.44
C LYS A 312 5.17 -16.34 1.33
N MET A 313 6.20 -16.97 0.79
CA MET A 313 6.09 -18.02 -0.22
C MET A 313 6.07 -19.40 0.44
N GLU A 314 5.16 -20.29 0.00
CA GLU A 314 5.26 -21.73 0.23
C GLU A 314 4.58 -22.47 -0.93
N GLN A 315 5.05 -23.67 -1.27
CA GLN A 315 4.62 -24.46 -2.43
C GLN A 315 3.09 -24.67 -2.45
N ILE A 316 2.38 -23.88 -3.27
CA ILE A 316 1.00 -24.18 -3.65
C ILE A 316 1.10 -24.96 -4.97
N GLY A 317 0.62 -26.20 -4.99
CA GLY A 317 0.54 -27.00 -6.21
C GLY A 317 -0.42 -26.36 -7.20
N VAL A 318 0.09 -25.49 -8.06
CA VAL A 318 -0.68 -24.85 -9.13
C VAL A 318 -0.93 -25.89 -10.22
N GLN A 319 -2.13 -26.48 -10.23
CA GLN A 319 -2.64 -27.10 -11.44
C GLN A 319 -3.02 -25.98 -12.42
N ARG A 320 -2.32 -25.99 -13.56
CA ARG A 320 -2.54 -25.21 -14.79
C ARG A 320 -3.93 -24.58 -14.89
N LEU A 321 -4.01 -23.28 -14.61
CA LEU A 321 -5.12 -22.45 -15.08
C LEU A 321 -4.76 -22.02 -16.51
N ASP A 322 -5.43 -22.61 -17.50
CA ASP A 322 -5.38 -22.13 -18.88
C ASP A 322 -5.99 -20.71 -18.89
N LEU A 323 -5.13 -19.70 -18.95
CA LEU A 323 -5.50 -18.31 -19.14
C LEU A 323 -5.70 -18.10 -20.65
N ASP A 324 -6.96 -18.13 -21.10
CA ASP A 324 -7.33 -17.50 -22.36
C ASP A 324 -7.11 -15.99 -22.20
N MET A 325 -5.99 -15.52 -22.74
CA MET A 325 -5.69 -14.10 -22.92
C MET A 325 -6.31 -13.63 -24.25
N ASP A 326 -7.54 -13.10 -24.21
CA ASP A 326 -7.97 -12.17 -25.24
C ASP A 326 -7.45 -10.76 -24.88
N LEU A 327 -6.58 -10.27 -25.77
CA LEU A 327 -5.79 -9.03 -25.75
C LEU A 327 -6.61 -7.74 -25.73
#